data_AF-A0A9D9ZK71-F1
#
_entry.id   AF-A0A9D9ZK71-F1
#
_cell.length_a   1.000
_cell.length_b   1.000
_cell.length_c   1.000
_cell.angle_alpha   90.00
_cell.angle_beta   90.00
_cell.angle_gamma   90.00
#
_symmetry.space_group_name_H-M   'P 1'
#
loop_
_entity.id
_entity.type
_entity.pdbx_description
1 polymer ?
#
loop_
_entity_poly.entity_id
_entity_poly.type
_entity_poly.pdbx_seq_one_letter_code
_entity_poly.pdbx_strand_id
1 'polypeptide(L)'
;MKKIIIIEDSTEGEKLKKLISEYENKFFCLIVNKKRIGQLRSIDKAYNEVDTEYVFHCEDDWEFLKKGFIERSINILEEDKNILLIGLRSKKDYREGFFLDEEYISKSGEKLYEVKDEIFTYNPGLRRKSDNDLFGLHEKLENKLYEDELSKFYRKKGYRTLFFKEKYVEHIGDKRHVHFSKKGKNTVLKFKIDRMIKKIRYNILKFLGKIK
;
A
#
# COMPACT_ATOMS: atom_id res chain seq x y z
N MET A 1 -2.32 16.13 -9.14
CA MET A 1 -2.62 14.68 -9.23
C MET A 1 -3.18 14.39 -10.62
N LYS A 2 -2.59 13.46 -11.38
CA LYS A 2 -2.93 13.23 -12.80
C LYS A 2 -4.00 12.14 -12.99
N LYS A 3 -3.89 11.02 -12.27
CA LYS A 3 -4.73 9.82 -12.41
C LYS A 3 -4.81 9.09 -11.07
N ILE A 4 -5.96 8.51 -10.74
CA ILE A 4 -6.14 7.55 -9.65
C ILE A 4 -6.48 6.22 -10.28
N ILE A 5 -5.63 5.22 -10.12
CA ILE A 5 -5.85 3.88 -10.66
C ILE A 5 -6.40 3.01 -9.52
N ILE A 6 -7.56 2.41 -9.73
CA ILE A 6 -8.17 1.49 -8.76
C ILE A 6 -8.34 0.15 -9.44
N ILE A 7 -7.74 -0.89 -8.87
CA ILE A 7 -7.90 -2.26 -9.35
C ILE A 7 -8.75 -3.10 -8.41
N GLU A 8 -9.79 -3.73 -8.98
CA GLU A 8 -10.75 -4.57 -8.29
C GLU A 8 -10.54 -6.05 -8.67
N ASP A 9 -10.18 -6.88 -7.70
CA ASP A 9 -9.86 -8.30 -7.88
C ASP A 9 -10.92 -9.27 -7.33
N SER A 10 -12.01 -8.77 -6.73
CA SER A 10 -13.09 -9.55 -6.12
C SER A 10 -14.21 -9.96 -7.09
N THR A 11 -14.11 -9.61 -8.38
CA THR A 11 -15.17 -9.73 -9.41
C THR A 11 -16.43 -8.90 -9.14
N GLU A 12 -16.46 -8.07 -8.09
CA GLU A 12 -17.60 -7.22 -7.72
C GLU A 12 -17.53 -5.80 -8.36
N GLY A 13 -17.05 -5.67 -9.59
CA GLY A 13 -16.77 -4.38 -10.22
C GLY A 13 -17.95 -3.40 -10.29
N GLU A 14 -19.19 -3.89 -10.37
CA GLU A 14 -20.37 -3.01 -10.35
C GLU A 14 -20.55 -2.30 -9.01
N LYS A 15 -20.15 -2.91 -7.90
CA LYS A 15 -20.15 -2.23 -6.59
C LYS A 15 -19.12 -1.12 -6.54
N LEU A 16 -17.92 -1.37 -7.07
CA LEU A 16 -16.89 -0.35 -7.18
C LEU A 16 -17.38 0.81 -8.06
N LYS A 17 -17.93 0.54 -9.25
CA LYS A 17 -18.46 1.59 -10.14
C LYS A 17 -19.53 2.44 -9.45
N LYS A 18 -20.46 1.80 -8.72
CA LYS A 18 -21.48 2.51 -7.94
C LYS A 18 -20.85 3.40 -6.86
N LEU A 19 -19.91 2.87 -6.08
CA LEU A 19 -19.21 3.66 -5.06
C LEU A 19 -18.49 4.85 -5.68
N ILE A 20 -17.75 4.63 -6.77
CA ILE A 20 -16.99 5.68 -7.44
C ILE A 20 -17.90 6.74 -8.06
N SER A 21 -19.12 6.39 -8.48
CA SER A 21 -20.09 7.38 -8.99
C SER A 21 -20.54 8.41 -7.96
N GLU A 22 -20.32 8.17 -6.67
CA GLU A 22 -20.60 9.12 -5.58
C GLU A 22 -19.51 10.21 -5.46
N TYR A 23 -18.38 10.04 -6.14
CA TYR A 23 -17.26 10.99 -6.11
C TYR A 23 -17.21 11.82 -7.39
N GLU A 24 -17.09 13.15 -7.25
CA GLU A 24 -16.98 14.08 -8.39
C GLU A 24 -15.62 14.02 -9.11
N ASN A 25 -14.69 13.18 -8.63
CA ASN A 25 -13.32 13.17 -9.12
C ASN A 25 -13.23 12.51 -10.50
N LYS A 26 -12.74 13.27 -11.48
CA LYS A 26 -12.71 12.89 -12.90
C LYS A 26 -11.46 12.10 -13.31
N PHE A 27 -10.54 11.82 -12.38
CA PHE A 27 -9.26 11.19 -12.70
C PHE A 27 -9.21 9.68 -12.45
N PHE A 28 -10.34 9.02 -12.20
CA PHE A 28 -10.36 7.59 -11.94
C PHE A 28 -10.15 6.75 -13.21
N CYS A 29 -9.27 5.77 -13.09
CA CYS A 29 -9.09 4.68 -14.02
C CYS A 29 -9.37 3.37 -13.30
N LEU A 30 -10.52 2.76 -13.60
CA LEU A 30 -10.96 1.55 -12.94
C LEU A 30 -10.55 0.32 -13.75
N ILE A 31 -9.82 -0.59 -13.11
CA ILE A 31 -9.44 -1.88 -13.67
C ILE A 31 -10.24 -2.95 -12.93
N VAL A 32 -11.23 -3.55 -13.58
CA VAL A 32 -12.03 -4.63 -12.98
C VAL A 32 -11.60 -5.97 -13.55
N ASN A 33 -11.01 -6.83 -12.73
CA ASN A 33 -10.64 -8.16 -13.16
C ASN A 33 -11.89 -9.05 -13.30
N LYS A 34 -12.05 -9.69 -14.48
CA LYS A 34 -13.14 -10.65 -14.76
C LYS A 34 -13.07 -11.91 -13.88
N LYS A 35 -11.87 -12.26 -13.45
CA LYS A 35 -11.56 -13.38 -12.57
C LYS A 35 -10.52 -12.91 -11.57
N ARG A 36 -10.53 -13.48 -10.38
CA ARG A 36 -9.54 -13.19 -9.36
C ARG A 36 -8.15 -13.66 -9.80
N ILE A 37 -7.18 -12.74 -9.86
CA ILE A 37 -5.79 -13.03 -10.26
C ILE A 37 -4.79 -12.91 -9.11
N GLY A 38 -5.20 -12.40 -7.96
CA GLY A 38 -4.34 -12.19 -6.79
C GLY A 38 -3.74 -10.78 -6.74
N GLN A 39 -3.17 -10.46 -5.58
CA GLN A 39 -2.67 -9.12 -5.25
C GLN A 39 -1.51 -8.72 -6.16
N LEU A 40 -0.46 -9.54 -6.29
CA LEU A 40 0.74 -9.18 -7.05
C LEU A 40 0.43 -8.92 -8.53
N ARG A 41 -0.32 -9.81 -9.18
CA ARG A 41 -0.76 -9.61 -10.57
C ARG A 41 -1.67 -8.40 -10.75
N SER A 42 -2.46 -8.07 -9.73
CA SER A 42 -3.28 -6.86 -9.74
C SER A 42 -2.42 -5.60 -9.60
N ILE A 43 -1.43 -5.61 -8.70
CA ILE A 43 -0.47 -4.52 -8.55
C ILE A 43 0.30 -4.30 -9.86
N ASP A 44 0.81 -5.37 -10.49
CA ASP A 44 1.52 -5.28 -11.77
C ASP A 44 0.64 -4.64 -12.87
N LYS A 45 -0.63 -5.05 -12.98
CA LYS A 45 -1.57 -4.42 -13.92
C LYS A 45 -1.77 -2.93 -13.64
N ALA A 46 -1.93 -2.55 -12.38
CA ALA A 46 -2.12 -1.14 -12.01
C ALA A 46 -0.85 -0.32 -12.25
N TYR A 47 0.33 -0.86 -11.94
CA TYR A 47 1.61 -0.19 -12.17
C TYR A 47 1.96 -0.02 -13.64
N ASN A 48 1.51 -0.91 -14.52
CA ASN A 48 1.66 -0.74 -15.97
C ASN A 48 0.82 0.41 -16.54
N GLU A 49 -0.22 0.85 -15.84
CA GLU A 49 -1.09 1.97 -16.23
C GLU A 49 -0.57 3.35 -15.77
N VAL A 50 0.55 3.36 -15.06
CA VAL A 50 1.20 4.57 -14.53
C VAL A 50 2.13 5.14 -15.57
N ASP A 51 1.88 6.39 -15.94
CA ASP A 51 2.64 7.17 -16.93
C ASP A 51 3.26 8.45 -16.33
N THR A 52 3.44 8.48 -15.01
CA THR A 52 4.02 9.59 -14.25
C THR A 52 5.38 9.21 -13.65
N GLU A 53 6.21 10.21 -13.39
CA GLU A 53 7.55 10.02 -12.78
C GLU A 53 7.49 9.43 -11.37
N TYR A 54 6.39 9.66 -10.66
CA TYR A 54 6.15 9.16 -9.31
C TYR A 54 4.91 8.29 -9.27
N VAL A 55 4.94 7.29 -8.38
CA VAL A 55 3.79 6.48 -7.99
C VAL A 55 3.55 6.65 -6.51
N PHE A 56 2.30 6.96 -6.17
CA PHE A 56 1.80 6.79 -4.82
C PHE A 56 1.02 5.48 -4.77
N HIS A 57 1.49 4.53 -3.96
CA HIS A 57 0.81 3.26 -3.75
C HIS A 57 0.05 3.31 -2.43
N CYS A 58 -1.17 2.77 -2.39
CA CYS A 58 -1.90 2.52 -1.14
C CYS A 58 -2.92 1.39 -1.31
N GLU A 59 -3.27 0.75 -0.19
CA GLU A 59 -4.39 -0.20 -0.09
C GLU A 59 -5.71 0.53 0.23
N ASP A 60 -6.84 -0.18 0.21
CA ASP A 60 -8.20 0.38 0.36
C ASP A 60 -8.66 0.56 1.82
N ASP A 61 -7.81 0.23 2.79
CA ASP A 61 -8.09 0.23 4.22
C ASP A 61 -7.22 1.21 5.02
N TRP A 62 -6.95 2.36 4.41
CA TRP A 62 -6.24 3.49 5.02
C TRP A 62 -7.08 4.75 5.09
N GLU A 63 -7.06 5.44 6.24
CA GLU A 63 -7.58 6.79 6.40
C GLU A 63 -6.44 7.81 6.31
N PHE A 64 -6.58 8.83 5.48
CA PHE A 64 -5.61 9.92 5.33
C PHE A 64 -6.00 11.10 6.22
N LEU A 65 -5.12 11.43 7.18
CA LEU A 65 -5.41 12.39 8.24
C LEU A 65 -5.03 13.83 7.89
N LYS A 66 -4.08 14.00 6.95
CA LYS A 66 -3.49 15.28 6.59
C LYS A 66 -3.09 15.33 5.12
N LYS A 67 -3.01 16.54 4.57
CA LYS A 67 -2.50 16.82 3.21
C LYS A 67 -1.01 17.22 3.23
N GLY A 68 -0.42 17.39 2.04
CA GLY A 68 0.93 17.93 1.85
C GLY A 68 2.07 16.90 1.89
N PHE A 69 1.76 15.61 2.10
CA PHE A 69 2.78 14.57 2.14
C PHE A 69 3.34 14.24 0.76
N ILE A 70 2.60 14.45 -0.33
CA ILE A 70 3.07 14.14 -1.69
C ILE A 70 4.22 15.07 -2.08
N GLU A 71 4.00 16.38 -1.95
CA GLU A 71 4.96 17.41 -2.33
C GLU A 71 6.23 17.32 -1.48
N ARG A 72 6.08 17.10 -0.16
CA ARG A 72 7.22 16.83 0.74
C ARG A 72 7.99 15.58 0.32
N SER A 73 7.28 14.51 -0.02
CA SER A 73 7.93 13.25 -0.45
C SER A 73 8.70 13.42 -1.75
N ILE A 74 8.16 14.18 -2.71
CA ILE A 74 8.85 14.48 -3.98
C ILE A 74 10.18 15.19 -3.69
N ASN A 75 10.16 16.25 -2.88
CA ASN A 75 11.38 17.01 -2.52
C ASN A 75 12.47 16.12 -1.91
N ILE A 76 12.09 15.20 -1.00
CA ILE A 76 13.03 14.28 -0.34
C ILE A 76 13.54 13.22 -1.32
N LEU A 77 12.68 12.71 -2.21
CA LEU A 77 13.13 11.79 -3.25
C LEU A 77 14.14 12.52 -4.15
N GLU A 78 13.84 13.71 -4.66
CA GLU A 78 14.73 14.44 -5.59
C GLU A 78 16.14 14.71 -5.03
N GLU A 79 16.29 14.91 -3.71
CA GLU A 79 17.60 15.18 -3.12
C GLU A 79 18.53 13.96 -3.01
N ASP A 80 18.00 12.74 -2.92
CA ASP A 80 18.75 11.48 -2.84
C ASP A 80 18.07 10.36 -3.66
N LYS A 81 18.77 9.95 -4.73
CA LYS A 81 18.34 8.89 -5.65
C LYS A 81 18.32 7.50 -5.02
N ASN A 82 18.99 7.31 -3.89
CA ASN A 82 19.01 6.03 -3.17
C ASN A 82 17.82 5.88 -2.20
N ILE A 83 16.94 6.86 -2.08
CA ILE A 83 15.69 6.70 -1.32
C ILE A 83 14.67 5.99 -2.22
N LEU A 84 14.28 4.79 -1.84
CA LEU A 84 13.33 3.96 -2.58
C LEU A 84 11.90 4.50 -2.48
N LEU A 85 11.46 4.79 -1.25
CA LEU A 85 10.12 5.29 -0.98
C LEU A 85 10.06 6.11 0.31
N ILE A 86 9.05 6.98 0.38
CA ILE A 86 8.67 7.74 1.58
C ILE A 86 7.35 7.19 2.12
N GLY A 87 7.39 6.58 3.30
CA GLY A 87 6.25 5.96 3.96
C GLY A 87 5.50 6.92 4.91
N LEU A 88 4.20 6.68 5.05
CA LEU A 88 3.30 7.55 5.83
C LEU A 88 2.84 6.96 7.18
N ARG A 89 3.02 5.64 7.37
CA ARG A 89 2.54 4.91 8.55
C ARG A 89 3.32 5.32 9.81
N SER A 90 2.65 5.40 10.96
CA SER A 90 3.30 5.85 12.19
C SER A 90 4.36 4.87 12.67
N LYS A 91 5.48 5.38 13.20
CA LYS A 91 6.49 4.57 13.90
C LYS A 91 5.90 3.68 14.99
N LYS A 92 4.83 4.13 15.66
CA LYS A 92 4.15 3.40 16.75
C LYS A 92 3.49 2.10 16.28
N ASP A 93 3.24 1.95 14.99
CA ASP A 93 2.59 0.77 14.42
C ASP A 93 3.61 -0.33 14.05
N TYR A 94 4.90 -0.06 14.22
CA TYR A 94 5.98 -0.99 13.97
C TYR A 94 6.59 -1.51 15.28
N ARG A 95 7.22 -2.68 15.20
CA ARG A 95 7.98 -3.25 16.32
C ARG A 95 9.15 -2.34 16.71
N GLU A 96 9.57 -2.44 17.97
CA GLU A 96 10.81 -1.82 18.44
C GLU A 96 12.01 -2.28 17.59
N GLY A 97 12.93 -1.36 17.32
CA GLY A 97 14.11 -1.62 16.47
C GLY A 97 13.84 -1.71 14.96
N PHE A 98 12.62 -1.42 14.50
CA PHE A 98 12.31 -1.39 13.06
C PHE A 98 13.03 -0.23 12.31
N PHE A 99 13.17 0.90 12.98
CA PHE A 99 13.88 2.08 12.47
C PHE A 99 15.28 2.16 13.06
N LEU A 100 16.19 2.83 12.36
CA LEU A 100 17.48 3.23 12.91
C LEU A 100 17.29 4.23 14.06
N ASP A 101 18.26 4.26 14.99
CA ASP A 101 18.28 5.24 16.07
C ASP A 101 18.66 6.63 15.56
N GLU A 102 19.53 6.67 14.54
CA GLU A 102 19.89 7.89 13.84
C GLU A 102 18.76 8.36 12.91
N GLU A 103 18.59 9.67 12.84
CA GLU A 103 17.57 10.32 12.03
C GLU A 103 18.17 10.77 10.71
N TYR A 104 17.41 10.59 9.63
CA TYR A 104 17.73 11.25 8.37
C TYR A 104 17.32 12.72 8.45
N ILE A 105 18.21 13.62 8.05
CA ILE A 105 17.94 15.06 7.96
C ILE A 105 18.05 15.47 6.50
N SER A 106 16.93 15.88 5.90
CA SER A 106 16.90 16.36 4.52
C SER A 106 17.69 17.66 4.33
N LYS A 107 17.95 18.06 3.08
CA LYS A 107 18.57 19.36 2.77
C LYS A 107 17.71 20.55 3.23
N SER A 108 16.40 20.35 3.39
CA SER A 108 15.47 21.35 3.94
C SER A 108 15.40 21.32 5.48
N GLY A 109 16.17 20.46 6.15
CA GLY A 109 16.17 20.31 7.61
C GLY A 109 15.03 19.43 8.15
N GLU A 110 14.30 18.76 7.27
CA GLU A 110 13.23 17.85 7.66
C GLU A 110 13.79 16.56 8.26
N LYS A 111 13.30 16.18 9.44
CA LYS A 111 13.75 14.98 10.15
C LYS A 111 12.84 13.80 9.85
N LEU A 112 13.41 12.69 9.40
CA LEU A 112 12.71 11.45 9.05
C LEU A 112 13.29 10.25 9.80
N TYR A 113 12.49 9.21 9.95
CA TYR A 113 12.97 7.91 10.42
C TYR A 113 13.48 7.11 9.23
N GLU A 114 14.67 6.53 9.34
CA GLU A 114 15.19 5.58 8.35
C GLU A 114 14.88 4.14 8.78
N VAL A 115 14.43 3.32 7.83
CA VAL A 115 14.11 1.91 8.06
C VAL A 115 15.39 1.08 8.09
N LYS A 116 15.51 0.19 9.09
CA LYS A 116 16.69 -0.66 9.28
C LYS A 116 16.78 -1.79 8.26
N ASP A 117 15.70 -2.56 8.11
CA ASP A 117 15.75 -3.83 7.36
C ASP A 117 14.67 -3.97 6.28
N GLU A 118 13.39 -3.86 6.66
CA GLU A 118 12.24 -4.11 5.78
C GLU A 118 11.91 -2.86 4.96
N ILE A 119 12.82 -2.48 4.05
CA ILE A 119 12.76 -1.19 3.34
C ILE A 119 11.67 -1.11 2.26
N PHE A 120 11.10 -2.21 1.79
CA PHE A 120 10.01 -2.17 0.81
C PHE A 120 8.66 -2.40 1.49
N THR A 121 7.64 -1.64 1.11
CA THR A 121 6.27 -1.87 1.55
C THR A 121 5.20 -1.51 0.52
N TYR A 122 4.05 -2.17 0.60
CA TYR A 122 2.77 -1.81 -0.02
C TYR A 122 1.88 -0.96 0.90
N ASN A 123 2.34 -0.61 2.10
CA ASN A 123 1.71 0.46 2.88
C ASN A 123 1.75 1.80 2.09
N PRO A 124 0.90 2.77 2.45
CA PRO A 124 0.86 4.08 1.80
C PRO A 124 2.23 4.75 1.72
N GLY A 125 2.68 5.04 0.49
CA GLY A 125 3.97 5.66 0.26
C GLY A 125 4.23 6.07 -1.18
N LEU A 126 5.03 7.12 -1.33
CA LEU A 126 5.47 7.65 -2.62
C LEU A 126 6.82 7.06 -3.03
N ARG A 127 6.98 6.73 -4.31
CA ARG A 127 8.21 6.20 -4.90
C ARG A 127 8.39 6.77 -6.31
N ARG A 128 9.63 6.81 -6.81
CA ARG A 128 9.89 7.04 -8.24
C ARG A 128 9.42 5.84 -9.03
N LYS A 129 8.79 6.09 -10.19
CA LYS A 129 8.39 5.03 -11.11
C LYS A 129 9.60 4.27 -11.63
N SER A 130 10.68 4.98 -11.96
CA SER A 130 11.94 4.37 -12.41
C SER A 130 12.50 3.36 -11.41
N ASP A 131 12.47 3.69 -10.12
CA ASP A 131 12.98 2.79 -9.07
C ASP A 131 12.03 1.62 -8.84
N ASN A 132 10.72 1.88 -8.78
CA ASN A 132 9.69 0.86 -8.60
C ASN A 132 9.76 -0.22 -9.70
N ASP A 133 10.08 0.19 -10.94
CA ASP A 133 10.14 -0.70 -12.09
C ASP A 133 11.40 -1.58 -12.14
N LEU A 134 12.42 -1.30 -11.32
CA LEU A 134 13.70 -2.02 -11.37
C LEU A 134 13.56 -3.53 -11.10
N PHE A 135 12.58 -3.93 -10.29
CA PHE A 135 12.32 -5.34 -10.03
C PHE A 135 11.64 -6.04 -11.23
N GLY A 136 10.92 -5.28 -12.06
CA GLY A 136 10.00 -5.79 -13.08
C GLY A 136 8.70 -6.30 -12.45
N LEU A 137 8.09 -7.33 -13.05
CA LEU A 137 6.82 -7.87 -12.57
C LEU A 137 6.95 -8.53 -11.19
N HIS A 138 6.14 -8.05 -10.24
CA HIS A 138 6.10 -8.53 -8.86
C HIS A 138 5.44 -9.91 -8.75
N GLU A 139 4.63 -10.34 -9.72
CA GLU A 139 4.05 -11.69 -9.76
C GLU A 139 5.09 -12.83 -9.70
N LYS A 140 6.35 -12.55 -10.06
CA LYS A 140 7.48 -13.48 -9.90
C LYS A 140 7.73 -13.89 -8.44
N LEU A 141 7.16 -13.15 -7.49
CA LEU A 141 7.23 -13.40 -6.05
C LEU A 141 6.02 -14.19 -5.54
N GLU A 142 5.17 -14.73 -6.42
CA GLU A 142 4.08 -15.61 -6.03
C GLU A 142 4.60 -16.76 -5.14
N ASN A 143 3.91 -17.01 -4.03
CA ASN A 143 4.29 -17.97 -2.99
C ASN A 143 5.54 -17.63 -2.17
N LYS A 144 6.07 -16.40 -2.25
CA LYS A 144 7.14 -15.89 -1.38
C LYS A 144 6.61 -14.85 -0.40
N LEU A 145 7.45 -14.51 0.60
CA LEU A 145 7.29 -13.30 1.41
C LEU A 145 7.74 -12.10 0.56
N TYR A 146 6.83 -11.53 -0.21
CA TYR A 146 7.15 -10.60 -1.29
C TYR A 146 7.81 -9.30 -0.81
N GLU A 147 7.39 -8.69 0.30
CA GLU A 147 8.01 -7.46 0.82
C GLU A 147 9.43 -7.72 1.31
N ASP A 148 9.70 -8.89 1.90
CA ASP A 148 11.04 -9.30 2.32
C ASP A 148 11.98 -9.46 1.11
N GLU A 149 11.50 -10.14 0.07
CA GLU A 149 12.28 -10.37 -1.15
C GLU A 149 12.57 -9.07 -1.91
N LEU A 150 11.59 -8.16 -1.97
CA LEU A 150 11.78 -6.81 -2.53
C LEU A 150 12.76 -6.00 -1.67
N SER A 151 12.62 -6.03 -0.34
CA SER A 151 13.54 -5.36 0.59
C SER A 151 14.98 -5.85 0.40
N LYS A 152 15.20 -7.16 0.26
CA LYS A 152 16.54 -7.72 -0.05
C LYS A 152 17.06 -7.24 -1.41
N PHE A 153 16.21 -7.25 -2.44
CA PHE A 153 16.59 -6.84 -3.79
C PHE A 153 17.05 -5.37 -3.84
N TYR A 154 16.29 -4.46 -3.21
CA TYR A 154 16.57 -3.04 -3.21
C TYR A 154 17.76 -2.70 -2.28
N ARG A 155 17.86 -3.32 -1.09
CA ARG A 155 19.03 -3.13 -0.20
C ARG A 155 20.34 -3.52 -0.87
N LYS A 156 20.36 -4.62 -1.63
CA LYS A 156 21.55 -5.04 -2.38
C LYS A 156 22.01 -3.99 -3.40
N LYS A 157 21.13 -3.06 -3.80
CA LYS A 157 21.43 -1.95 -4.70
C LYS A 157 21.71 -0.63 -3.98
N GLY A 158 21.78 -0.64 -2.65
CA GLY A 158 22.06 0.55 -1.83
C GLY A 158 20.84 1.43 -1.56
N TYR A 159 19.62 0.96 -1.86
CA TYR A 159 18.42 1.71 -1.56
C TYR A 159 18.10 1.73 -0.05
N ARG A 160 17.44 2.81 0.36
CA ARG A 160 16.97 3.08 1.73
C ARG A 160 15.52 3.55 1.70
N THR A 161 14.83 3.48 2.83
CA THR A 161 13.44 3.93 2.94
C THR A 161 13.27 4.80 4.16
N LEU A 162 12.54 5.91 3.97
CA LEU A 162 12.31 6.89 5.02
C LEU A 162 10.82 6.98 5.35
N PHE A 163 10.52 7.35 6.58
CA PHE A 163 9.16 7.61 7.04
C PHE A 163 9.09 8.99 7.69
N PHE A 164 7.99 9.71 7.42
CA PHE A 164 7.73 10.95 8.14
C PHE A 164 7.56 10.66 9.62
N LYS A 165 8.07 11.57 10.46
CA LYS A 165 7.82 11.53 11.90
C LYS A 165 6.37 11.83 12.26
N GLU A 166 5.74 12.70 11.45
CA GLU A 166 4.33 13.00 11.56
C GLU A 166 3.46 11.83 11.12
N LYS A 167 2.34 11.64 11.82
CA LYS A 167 1.33 10.67 11.42
C LYS A 167 0.46 11.23 10.30
N TYR A 168 0.46 10.55 9.15
CA TYR A 168 -0.32 10.92 7.97
C TYR A 168 -1.48 9.97 7.69
N VAL A 169 -1.38 8.71 8.12
CA VAL A 169 -2.40 7.70 7.87
C VAL A 169 -2.74 6.92 9.14
N GLU A 170 -3.95 6.35 9.15
CA GLU A 170 -4.39 5.35 10.12
C GLU A 170 -4.86 4.09 9.37
N HIS A 171 -4.42 2.91 9.83
CA HIS A 171 -4.91 1.66 9.28
C HIS A 171 -6.31 1.35 9.86
N ILE A 172 -7.29 1.16 8.98
CA ILE A 172 -8.68 0.85 9.35
C ILE A 172 -9.05 -0.61 8.97
N GLY A 173 -8.06 -1.42 8.58
CA GLY A 173 -8.22 -2.77 8.03
C GLY A 173 -8.10 -3.93 9.01
N ASP A 174 -7.49 -3.75 10.19
CA ASP A 174 -6.96 -4.83 11.07
C ASP A 174 -7.89 -6.01 11.35
N LYS A 175 -9.22 -5.82 11.34
CA LYS A 175 -10.21 -6.88 11.62
C LYS A 175 -10.88 -7.49 10.37
N ARG A 176 -10.45 -7.10 9.17
CA ARG A 176 -11.07 -7.47 7.89
C ARG A 176 -10.22 -8.36 7.00
N HIS A 177 -9.00 -8.72 7.42
CA HIS A 177 -8.12 -9.61 6.65
C HIS A 177 -8.82 -10.88 6.19
N VAL A 178 -8.78 -11.14 4.88
CA VAL A 178 -9.36 -12.34 4.27
C VAL A 178 -8.35 -13.48 4.35
N HIS A 179 -8.52 -14.39 5.31
CA HIS A 179 -7.72 -15.62 5.37
C HIS A 179 -8.11 -16.56 4.24
N PHE A 180 -7.13 -16.90 3.40
CA PHE A 180 -7.31 -17.91 2.36
C PHE A 180 -6.85 -19.27 2.85
N SER A 181 -7.63 -20.31 2.54
CA SER A 181 -7.22 -21.68 2.82
C SER A 181 -6.00 -22.05 1.96
N LYS A 182 -4.99 -22.70 2.55
CA LYS A 182 -3.77 -23.20 1.88
C LYS A 182 -4.04 -24.23 0.77
N LYS A 183 -5.28 -24.69 0.57
CA LYS A 183 -5.65 -25.78 -0.34
C LYS A 183 -6.24 -25.35 -1.69
N GLY A 184 -5.91 -24.14 -2.16
CA GLY A 184 -6.03 -23.77 -3.58
C GLY A 184 -7.38 -24.10 -4.23
N LYS A 185 -8.45 -23.42 -3.83
CA LYS A 185 -9.69 -23.14 -4.61
C LYS A 185 -10.66 -22.37 -3.71
N ASN A 186 -10.42 -21.07 -3.55
CA ASN A 186 -11.39 -20.18 -2.95
C ASN A 186 -12.41 -19.81 -4.03
N THR A 187 -13.56 -20.48 -4.02
CA THR A 187 -14.67 -20.13 -4.90
C THR A 187 -15.24 -18.77 -4.49
N VAL A 188 -15.85 -18.04 -5.44
CA VAL A 188 -16.54 -16.76 -5.17
C VAL A 188 -17.55 -16.90 -4.02
N LEU A 189 -18.20 -18.07 -3.92
CA LEU A 189 -19.12 -18.39 -2.83
C LEU A 189 -18.45 -18.46 -1.46
N LYS A 190 -17.30 -19.16 -1.34
CA LYS A 190 -16.54 -19.22 -0.08
C LYS A 190 -16.08 -17.84 0.38
N PHE A 191 -15.66 -16.99 -0.56
CA PHE A 191 -15.29 -15.60 -0.28
C PHE A 191 -16.48 -14.78 0.25
N LYS A 192 -17.65 -14.89 -0.40
CA LYS A 192 -18.86 -14.19 0.04
C LYS A 192 -19.28 -14.60 1.46
N ILE A 193 -19.18 -15.89 1.78
CA ILE A 193 -19.48 -16.42 3.12
C ILE A 193 -18.48 -15.89 4.15
N ASP A 194 -17.17 -15.97 3.88
CA ASP A 194 -16.15 -15.45 4.79
C ASP A 194 -16.30 -13.93 5.05
N ARG A 195 -16.58 -13.16 3.99
CA ARG A 195 -16.87 -11.71 4.12
C ARG A 195 -18.11 -11.44 4.97
N MET A 196 -19.16 -12.25 4.84
CA MET A 196 -20.38 -12.14 5.64
C MET A 196 -20.10 -12.41 7.12
N ILE A 197 -19.37 -13.49 7.44
CA ILE A 197 -18.99 -13.83 8.81
C ILE A 197 -18.16 -12.71 9.46
N LYS A 198 -17.20 -12.15 8.72
CA LYS A 198 -16.38 -11.03 9.20
C LYS A 198 -17.17 -9.76 9.42
N LYS A 199 -18.13 -9.45 8.54
CA LYS A 199 -19.04 -8.31 8.72
C LYS A 199 -19.88 -8.46 10.00
N ILE A 200 -20.42 -9.65 10.26
CA ILE A 200 -21.17 -9.94 11.49
C ILE A 200 -20.26 -9.77 12.72
N ARG A 201 -19.06 -10.35 12.69
CA ARG A 201 -18.08 -10.23 13.77
C ARG A 201 -17.69 -8.77 14.04
N TYR A 202 -17.44 -7.99 12.99
CA TYR A 202 -17.16 -6.56 13.11
C TYR A 202 -18.33 -5.83 13.79
N ASN A 203 -19.56 -6.03 13.33
CA ASN A 203 -20.74 -5.39 13.93
C ASN A 203 -20.91 -5.74 15.42
N ILE A 204 -20.67 -7.00 15.81
CA ILE A 204 -20.71 -7.43 17.21
C ILE A 204 -19.62 -6.72 18.03
N LEU A 205 -18.38 -6.68 17.52
CA LEU A 205 -17.28 -6.03 18.23
C LEU A 205 -17.50 -4.52 18.36
N LYS A 206 -18.13 -3.89 17.37
CA LYS A 206 -18.51 -2.46 17.40
C LYS A 206 -19.62 -2.20 18.43
N PHE A 207 -20.65 -3.04 18.44
CA PHE A 207 -21.70 -2.98 19.45
C PHE A 207 -21.15 -3.13 20.88
N LEU A 208 -20.16 -4.01 21.08
CA LEU A 208 -19.49 -4.22 22.36
C LEU A 208 -18.46 -3.14 22.74
N GLY A 209 -18.31 -2.07 21.96
CA GLY A 209 -17.32 -1.00 22.21
C GLY A 209 -15.85 -1.46 22.10
N LYS A 210 -15.60 -2.67 21.58
CA LYS A 210 -14.26 -3.25 21.42
C LYS A 210 -13.55 -2.78 20.15
N ILE A 211 -14.21 -1.92 19.38
CA ILE A 211 -13.70 -1.17 18.22
C ILE A 211 -14.52 0.10 18.08
N LYS A 212 -13.87 1.14 17.57
CA LYS A 212 -14.52 2.36 17.09
C LYS A 212 -15.23 2.10 15.75
#